data_AF-A0A6P3B313-F1
#
_entry.id   AF-A0A6P3B313-F1
#
_cell.length_a   1.000
_cell.length_b   1.000
_cell.length_c   1.000
_cell.angle_alpha   90.00
_cell.angle_beta   90.00
_cell.angle_gamma   90.00
#
_symmetry.space_group_name_H-M   'P 1'
#
loop_
_entity.id
_entity.type
_entity.pdbx_description
1 polymer ?
#
loop_
_entity_poly.entity_id
_entity_poly.type
_entity_poly.pdbx_seq_one_letter_code
_entity_poly.pdbx_strand_id
1 'polypeptide(L)'
;MRLTVTIDDDLFAKAVQMTGPGGNEADLLREVINTLVRTQAARRLAALGGTWSGMADIPRRRPEPESSRRNVTLSVRLAGIRA
;
A
#
# COMPACT_ATOMS: atom_id res chain seq x y z
N MET A 1 -9.50 -17.33 27.12
CA MET A 1 -10.63 -17.90 26.34
C MET A 1 -10.09 -19.07 25.54
N ARG A 2 -10.80 -20.20 25.48
CA ARG A 2 -10.44 -21.37 24.67
C ARG A 2 -11.47 -21.49 23.55
N LEU A 3 -10.99 -21.63 22.32
CA LEU A 3 -11.82 -21.77 21.12
C LEU A 3 -11.26 -22.92 20.29
N THR A 4 -12.14 -23.74 19.74
CA THR A 4 -11.80 -24.77 18.77
C THR A 4 -12.39 -24.35 17.43
N VAL A 5 -11.56 -24.31 16.38
CA VAL A 5 -11.94 -23.95 15.02
C VAL A 5 -11.50 -25.04 14.07
N THR A 6 -12.32 -25.30 13.04
CA THR A 6 -11.96 -26.19 11.94
C THR A 6 -11.41 -25.35 10.81
N ILE A 7 -10.24 -25.73 10.29
CA ILE A 7 -9.51 -25.03 9.23
C ILE A 7 -9.15 -26.05 8.17
N ASP A 8 -9.10 -25.60 6.92
CA ASP A 8 -8.59 -26.39 5.81
C ASP A 8 -7.08 -26.67 5.97
N ASP A 9 -6.69 -27.94 5.81
CA ASP A 9 -5.32 -28.39 6.05
C ASP A 9 -4.33 -27.83 5.02
N ASP A 10 -4.75 -27.68 3.75
CA ASP A 10 -3.89 -27.12 2.69
C ASP A 10 -3.62 -25.64 2.94
N LEU A 11 -4.66 -24.90 3.37
CA LEU A 11 -4.53 -23.50 3.78
C LEU A 11 -3.61 -23.37 4.99
N PHE A 12 -3.79 -24.22 6.00
CA PHE A 12 -2.99 -24.19 7.21
C PHE A 12 -1.51 -24.51 6.93
N ALA A 13 -1.24 -25.54 6.13
CA ALA A 13 0.12 -25.90 5.71
C ALA A 13 0.82 -24.76 4.96
N LYS A 14 0.10 -24.06 4.07
CA LYS A 14 0.62 -22.90 3.36
C LYS A 14 0.95 -21.75 4.31
N ALA A 15 0.09 -21.48 5.29
CA ALA A 15 0.32 -20.45 6.29
C ALA A 15 1.54 -20.77 7.16
N VAL A 16 1.70 -22.03 7.57
CA VAL A 16 2.88 -22.49 8.33
C VAL A 16 4.15 -22.34 7.52
N GLN A 17 4.17 -22.69 6.23
CA GLN A 17 5.35 -22.49 5.36
C GLN A 17 5.76 -21.01 5.23
N MET A 18 4.80 -20.09 5.30
CA MET A 18 5.05 -18.65 5.27
C MET A 18 5.48 -18.10 6.63
N THR A 19 5.22 -18.84 7.71
CA THR A 19 5.57 -18.43 9.06
C THR A 19 7.02 -18.82 9.33
N GLY A 20 7.84 -17.87 9.79
CA GLY A 20 9.24 -18.13 10.11
C GLY A 20 9.42 -19.24 11.15
N PRO A 21 10.64 -19.81 11.27
CA PRO A 21 10.90 -20.92 12.17
C PRO A 21 10.57 -20.55 13.63
N GLY A 22 9.81 -21.43 14.31
CA GLY A 22 9.47 -21.29 15.74
C GLY A 22 8.04 -20.79 16.03
N GLY A 23 7.20 -20.60 15.01
CA GLY A 23 5.79 -20.24 15.22
C GLY A 23 4.93 -21.42 15.70
N ASN A 24 4.18 -21.23 16.78
CA ASN A 24 3.14 -22.16 17.21
C ASN A 24 1.79 -21.81 16.54
N GLU A 25 0.90 -22.79 16.41
CA GLU A 25 -0.48 -22.65 15.90
C GLU A 25 -1.24 -21.47 16.52
N ALA A 26 -1.10 -21.30 17.83
CA ALA A 26 -1.76 -20.23 18.57
C ALA A 26 -1.28 -18.83 18.15
N ASP A 27 -0.02 -18.69 17.80
CA ASP A 27 0.56 -17.40 17.40
C ASP A 27 0.18 -17.07 15.96
N LEU A 28 0.09 -18.08 15.08
CA LEU A 28 -0.47 -17.90 13.75
C LEU A 28 -1.92 -17.41 13.81
N LEU A 29 -2.77 -18.05 14.62
CA LEU A 29 -4.16 -17.63 14.79
C LEU A 29 -4.29 -16.21 15.37
N ARG A 30 -3.45 -15.86 16.35
CA ARG A 30 -3.40 -14.47 16.85
C ARG A 30 -3.05 -13.48 15.76
N GLU A 31 -2.05 -13.78 14.95
CA GLU A 31 -1.60 -12.87 13.90
C GLU A 31 -2.65 -12.71 12.80
N VAL A 32 -3.34 -13.79 12.43
CA VAL A 32 -4.47 -13.75 11.50
C VAL A 32 -5.59 -12.84 12.02
N ILE A 33 -5.96 -12.98 13.31
CA ILE A 33 -7.00 -12.13 13.92
C ILE A 33 -6.56 -10.66 13.95
N ASN A 34 -5.32 -10.38 14.37
CA ASN A 34 -4.78 -9.03 14.40
C ASN A 34 -4.78 -8.39 13.00
N THR A 35 -4.38 -9.17 11.99
CA THR A 35 -4.38 -8.74 10.58
C THR A 35 -5.79 -8.44 10.11
N LEU A 36 -6.76 -9.31 10.41
CA LEU A 36 -8.16 -9.10 10.05
C LEU A 36 -8.69 -7.79 10.64
N VAL A 37 -8.46 -7.54 11.93
CA VAL A 37 -8.88 -6.30 12.59
C VAL A 37 -8.27 -5.09 11.89
N ARG A 38 -6.97 -5.12 11.60
CA ARG A 38 -6.27 -4.04 10.88
C ARG A 38 -6.86 -3.79 9.50
N THR A 39 -7.09 -4.84 8.71
CA THR A 39 -7.67 -4.72 7.37
C THR A 39 -9.09 -4.18 7.40
N GLN A 40 -9.93 -4.63 8.32
CA GLN A 40 -11.31 -4.13 8.43
C GLN A 40 -11.36 -2.68 8.91
N ALA A 41 -10.50 -2.30 9.86
CA ALA A 41 -10.36 -0.92 10.29
C ALA A 41 -9.93 -0.01 9.11
N ALA A 42 -8.93 -0.44 8.34
CA ALA A 42 -8.48 0.29 7.15
C ALA A 42 -9.59 0.44 6.10
N ARG A 43 -10.36 -0.63 5.82
CA ARG A 43 -11.51 -0.59 4.91
C ARG A 43 -12.57 0.41 5.38
N ARG A 44 -12.87 0.41 6.68
CA ARG A 44 -13.83 1.36 7.27
C ARG A 44 -13.34 2.80 7.16
N LEU A 45 -12.06 3.05 7.43
CA LEU A 45 -11.46 4.38 7.28
C LEU A 45 -11.45 4.84 5.83
N ALA A 46 -11.11 3.95 4.88
CA ALA A 46 -11.15 4.27 3.45
C ALA A 46 -12.56 4.63 2.97
N ALA A 47 -13.60 3.93 3.46
CA ALA A 47 -14.99 4.25 3.16
C ALA A 47 -15.44 5.61 3.74
N LEU A 48 -14.85 6.04 4.86
CA LEU A 48 -15.06 7.38 5.44
C LEU A 48 -14.15 8.45 4.81
N GLY A 49 -13.14 8.04 4.04
CA GLY A 49 -12.23 8.96 3.37
C GLY A 49 -13.00 9.82 2.36
N GLY A 50 -12.99 11.14 2.57
CA GLY A 50 -13.71 12.10 1.72
C GLY A 50 -15.10 12.50 2.22
N THR A 51 -15.64 11.89 3.29
CA THR A 51 -16.91 12.33 3.89
C THR A 51 -16.72 13.34 5.03
N TRP A 52 -15.49 13.68 5.40
CA TRP A 52 -15.22 14.68 6.42
C TRP A 52 -15.38 16.08 5.84
N SER A 53 -16.40 16.81 6.30
CA SER A 53 -16.80 18.13 5.78
C SER A 53 -15.72 19.22 5.85
N GLY A 54 -14.74 19.09 6.74
CA GLY A 54 -13.65 20.05 6.92
C GLY A 54 -12.33 19.62 6.27
N MET A 55 -12.30 18.55 5.48
CA MET A 55 -11.07 18.05 4.89
C MET A 55 -10.63 18.94 3.71
N ALA A 56 -9.39 19.43 3.74
CA ALA A 56 -8.82 20.19 2.63
C ALA A 56 -8.72 19.31 1.37
N ASP A 57 -9.00 19.90 0.21
CA ASP A 57 -8.92 19.19 -1.07
C ASP A 57 -7.46 18.79 -1.38
N ILE A 58 -7.25 17.53 -1.78
CA ILE A 58 -5.90 17.00 -2.07
C ILE A 58 -5.59 17.30 -3.55
N PRO A 59 -4.58 18.11 -3.88
CA PRO A 59 -4.26 18.45 -5.26
C PRO A 59 -3.96 17.20 -6.08
N ARG A 60 -4.73 16.96 -7.14
CA ARG A 60 -4.46 15.86 -8.07
C ARG A 60 -3.14 16.15 -8.81
N ARG A 61 -2.15 15.29 -8.65
CA ARG A 61 -0.90 15.37 -9.42
C ARG A 61 -1.20 14.98 -10.88
N ARG A 62 -1.61 15.95 -11.69
CA ARG A 62 -1.74 15.76 -13.14
C ARG A 62 -0.31 15.61 -13.72
N PRO A 63 -0.03 14.61 -14.57
CA PRO A 63 1.24 14.57 -15.28
C PRO A 63 1.41 15.87 -16.06
N GLU A 64 2.58 16.49 -15.93
CA GLU A 64 2.89 17.73 -16.64
C GLU A 64 2.67 17.51 -18.14
N PRO A 65 1.92 18.40 -18.82
CA PRO A 65 1.66 18.26 -20.25
C PRO A 65 2.99 18.19 -21.01
N GLU A 66 3.09 17.23 -21.92
CA GLU A 66 4.30 16.93 -22.72
C GLU A 66 4.78 18.14 -23.54
N SER A 67 3.92 19.14 -23.75
CA SER A 67 4.28 20.42 -24.35
C SER A 67 5.30 21.22 -23.53
N SER A 68 5.38 21.04 -22.21
CA SER A 68 6.34 21.72 -21.33
C SER A 68 7.77 21.16 -21.46
N ARG A 69 7.90 19.87 -21.81
CA ARG A 69 9.22 19.20 -21.94
C ARG A 69 9.99 19.56 -23.20
N ARG A 70 9.32 20.08 -24.24
CA ARG A 70 9.98 20.43 -25.53
C ARG A 70 10.74 21.76 -25.50
N ASN A 71 10.59 22.58 -24.46
CA ASN A 71 11.25 23.89 -24.37
C ASN A 71 12.58 23.91 -23.59
N VAL A 72 12.98 22.79 -22.98
CA VAL A 72 14.23 22.75 -22.18
C VAL A 72 15.46 22.38 -23.03
N THR A 73 15.27 21.73 -24.20
CA THR A 73 16.38 21.31 -25.06
C THR A 73 16.91 22.43 -25.98
N LEU A 74 16.14 23.49 -26.22
CA LEU A 74 16.53 24.59 -27.15
C LEU A 74 17.47 25.64 -26.53
N SER A 75 17.68 25.63 -25.21
CA SER A 75 18.57 26.59 -24.53
C SER A 75 20.00 26.10 -24.31
N VAL A 76 20.35 24.89 -24.77
CA VAL A 76 21.72 24.35 -24.68
C VAL A 76 22.30 24.07 -26.08
N ARG A 77 22.17 25.01 -27.01
CA ARG A 77 22.94 25.05 -28.27
C ARG A 77 23.07 26.49 -28.77
N LEU A 78 24.07 27.23 -28.25
CA LEU A 78 24.98 28.14 -28.98
C LEU A 78 25.72 29.05 -27.98
N ALA A 79 26.74 28.56 -27.31
CA ALA A 79 27.75 29.42 -26.69
C ALA A 79 29.05 28.62 -26.53
N GLY A 80 29.86 28.55 -27.60
CA GLY A 80 31.19 27.95 -27.48
C GLY A 80 31.76 27.29 -28.73
N ILE A 81 31.66 27.89 -29.93
CA ILE A 81 32.57 27.59 -31.05
C ILE A 81 32.94 28.90 -31.76
N ARG A 82 34.26 29.11 -31.94
CA ARG A 82 35.01 30.28 -32.45
C ARG A 82 35.18 31.43 -31.44
N ALA A 83 36.38 31.95 -31.18
CA ALA A 83 37.62 31.99 -31.97
C ALA A 83 38.82 31.39 -31.23
#